data_AF-A0A150R249-F1
#
_entry.id   AF-A0A150R249-F1
#
_cell.length_a   1.000
_cell.length_b   1.000
_cell.length_c   1.000
_cell.angle_alpha   90.00
_cell.angle_beta   90.00
_cell.angle_gamma   90.00
#
_symmetry.space_group_name_H-M   'P 1'
#
loop_
_entity.id
_entity.type
_entity.pdbx_description
1 polymer ?
#
loop_
_entity_poly.entity_id
_entity_poly.type
_entity_poly.pdbx_seq_one_letter_code
_entity_poly.pdbx_strand_id
1 'polypeptide(L)'
;MASPPPWVFPELDASAADAARARQDTLTKPRGSLGALEELAVALAGIQGGPPASRPAAAVLFAADHPVVRHGVSAYPAEVTAAMVANFARGGAAASVLCRHLGVELRVVDVGVAHPYECVDLDAAGAHARLRRDPVADDPIFDLRVEDALPEAVYERALRAGAAEIDALGGDTRVVLLGEMGIGNTTAAAAMTALLLGLAPEDVVGAGTGVAGDALSRKIEVVRDAVRRVQSADPRRVVRAVGGKEIAALVGAAARAIERRMAVLVDGFIVSAAALALVRMAPRARAGMLFAHRSAERGHASILAALGARPLLDLGMRLGEASAALAALPLLDAACALHAGMATFASAGVPDRASPGPS
;
A
#
# COMPACT_ATOMS: atom_id res chain seq x y z
N MET A 1 -2.34 -13.36 -25.00
CA MET A 1 -2.65 -12.10 -24.30
C MET A 1 -1.38 -11.28 -24.23
N ALA A 2 -1.42 -10.01 -24.61
CA ALA A 2 -0.24 -9.14 -24.57
C ALA A 2 0.23 -8.94 -23.11
N SER A 3 1.55 -8.83 -22.91
CA SER A 3 2.12 -8.32 -21.65
C SER A 3 1.45 -6.99 -21.29
N PRO A 4 1.25 -6.67 -20.00
CA PRO A 4 0.71 -5.38 -19.61
C PRO A 4 1.57 -4.28 -20.24
N PRO A 5 0.95 -3.21 -20.74
CA PRO A 5 1.70 -2.11 -21.34
C PRO A 5 2.76 -1.63 -20.35
N PRO A 6 3.95 -1.22 -20.81
CA PRO A 6 4.95 -0.66 -19.90
C PRO A 6 4.32 0.54 -19.20
N TRP A 7 4.28 0.51 -17.86
CA TRP A 7 3.71 1.61 -17.11
C TRP A 7 4.52 2.89 -17.35
N VAL A 8 3.83 4.00 -17.60
CA VAL A 8 4.45 5.31 -17.85
C VAL A 8 4.21 6.20 -16.64
N PHE A 9 5.23 6.30 -15.79
CA PHE A 9 5.16 7.15 -14.60
C PHE A 9 5.42 8.62 -14.97
N PRO A 10 4.45 9.52 -14.75
CA PRO A 10 4.65 10.94 -14.98
C PRO A 10 5.73 11.47 -14.04
N GLU A 11 6.50 12.46 -14.51
CA GLU A 11 7.38 13.22 -13.63
C GLU A 11 6.53 14.04 -12.65
N LEU A 12 7.05 14.24 -11.43
CA LEU A 12 6.45 15.17 -10.49
C LEU A 12 6.43 16.57 -11.11
N ASP A 13 5.33 17.27 -10.89
CA ASP A 13 5.19 18.66 -11.31
C ASP A 13 5.98 19.57 -10.37
N ALA A 14 7.19 19.93 -10.78
CA ALA A 14 8.07 20.79 -10.01
C ALA A 14 7.44 22.17 -9.77
N SER A 15 6.70 22.70 -10.76
CA SER A 15 6.04 24.00 -10.65
C SER A 15 4.95 23.97 -9.58
N ALA A 16 4.12 22.92 -9.55
CA ALA A 16 3.10 22.76 -8.52
C ALA A 16 3.70 22.56 -7.12
N ALA A 17 4.78 21.78 -7.02
CA ALA A 17 5.50 21.58 -5.76
C ALA A 17 6.13 22.90 -5.25
N ASP A 18 6.75 23.68 -6.12
CA ASP A 18 7.38 24.96 -5.79
C ASP A 18 6.32 26.01 -5.40
N ALA A 19 5.19 26.06 -6.11
CA ALA A 19 4.06 26.92 -5.76
C ALA A 19 3.49 26.57 -4.37
N ALA A 20 3.35 25.27 -4.06
CA ALA A 20 2.91 24.83 -2.74
C ALA A 20 3.92 25.20 -1.65
N ARG A 21 5.23 25.07 -1.92
CA ARG A 21 6.30 25.43 -0.98
C ARG A 21 6.34 26.93 -0.73
N ALA A 22 6.30 27.74 -1.79
CA ALA A 22 6.26 29.19 -1.69
C ALA A 22 5.05 29.65 -0.86
N ARG A 23 3.88 29.03 -1.04
CA ARG A 23 2.73 29.30 -0.19
C ARG A 23 2.98 28.93 1.27
N GLN A 24 3.51 27.73 1.57
CA GLN A 24 3.83 27.30 2.95
C GLN A 24 4.72 28.30 3.69
N ASP A 25 5.68 28.91 3.00
CA ASP A 25 6.64 29.87 3.56
C ASP A 25 6.02 31.24 3.91
N THR A 26 4.81 31.52 3.43
CA THR A 26 4.08 32.78 3.69
C THR A 26 2.96 32.66 4.73
N LEU A 27 2.59 31.43 5.11
CA LEU A 27 1.54 31.18 6.09
C LEU A 27 1.94 31.76 7.46
N THR A 28 0.97 32.19 8.25
CA THR A 28 1.15 32.86 9.56
C THR A 28 1.68 31.88 10.63
N LYS A 29 2.91 31.41 10.43
CA LYS A 29 3.64 30.46 11.25
C LYS A 29 5.15 30.63 11.01
N PRO A 30 6.02 30.27 11.97
CA PRO A 30 7.44 30.15 11.67
C PRO A 30 7.67 29.14 10.54
N ARG A 31 8.56 29.44 9.59
CA ARG A 31 8.87 28.53 8.48
C ARG A 31 9.26 27.14 8.99
N GLY A 32 8.65 26.10 8.43
CA GLY A 32 8.88 24.70 8.81
C GLY A 32 8.28 24.26 10.14
N SER A 33 7.55 25.10 10.87
CA SER A 33 7.04 24.75 12.21
C SER A 33 5.95 23.67 12.21
N LEU A 34 5.31 23.39 11.07
CA LEU A 34 4.38 22.27 10.92
C LEU A 34 5.07 20.98 10.41
N GLY A 35 6.37 21.02 10.14
CA GLY A 35 7.20 19.86 9.81
C GLY A 35 6.63 19.02 8.66
N ALA A 36 6.35 17.74 8.94
CA ALA A 36 5.90 16.78 7.94
C ALA A 36 4.57 17.15 7.26
N LEU A 37 3.71 17.94 7.90
CA LEU A 37 2.46 18.40 7.27
C LEU A 37 2.73 19.37 6.12
N GLU A 38 3.80 20.18 6.19
CA GLU A 38 4.22 21.05 5.08
C GLU A 38 4.76 20.22 3.92
N GLU A 39 5.60 19.23 4.23
CA GLU A 39 6.16 18.30 3.25
C GLU A 39 5.07 17.50 2.53
N LEU A 40 4.03 17.06 3.25
CA LEU A 40 2.88 16.36 2.67
C LEU A 40 2.12 17.21 1.66
N ALA A 41 1.83 18.48 2.00
CA ALA A 41 1.16 19.38 1.09
C ALA A 41 1.98 19.60 -0.20
N VAL A 42 3.30 19.75 -0.08
CA VAL A 42 4.18 19.91 -1.25
C VAL A 42 4.26 18.62 -2.08
N ALA A 43 4.38 17.47 -1.43
CA ALA A 43 4.43 16.18 -2.11
C ALA A 43 3.13 15.91 -2.90
N LEU A 44 1.96 16.14 -2.28
CA LEU A 44 0.66 15.98 -2.94
C LEU A 44 0.53 16.92 -4.15
N ALA A 45 0.97 18.17 -4.02
CA ALA A 45 0.92 19.13 -5.12
C ALA A 45 1.77 18.67 -6.32
N GLY A 46 3.01 18.21 -6.06
CA GLY A 46 3.90 17.68 -7.10
C GLY A 46 3.37 16.41 -7.76
N ILE A 47 2.76 15.49 -7.01
CA ILE A 47 2.16 14.27 -7.56
C ILE A 47 0.98 14.63 -8.47
N GLN A 48 0.11 15.53 -8.02
CA GLN A 48 -1.17 15.82 -8.65
C GLN A 48 -1.07 16.87 -9.77
N GLY A 49 0.02 17.64 -9.82
CA GLY A 49 0.19 18.73 -10.79
C GLY A 49 -0.70 19.94 -10.53
N GLY A 50 -0.97 20.24 -9.26
CA GLY A 50 -1.88 21.32 -8.90
C GLY A 50 -1.97 21.53 -7.38
N PRO A 51 -2.97 22.30 -6.91
CA PRO A 51 -3.21 22.46 -5.48
C PRO A 51 -3.35 21.10 -4.78
N PRO A 52 -2.73 20.89 -3.60
CA PRO A 52 -2.73 19.59 -2.96
C PRO A 52 -4.11 19.23 -2.44
N ALA A 53 -4.59 18.05 -2.81
CA ALA A 53 -5.88 17.51 -2.34
C ALA A 53 -5.71 16.10 -1.75
N SER A 54 -6.29 15.89 -0.58
CA SER A 54 -6.36 14.57 0.07
C SER A 54 -7.61 13.78 -0.31
N ARG A 55 -8.59 14.44 -0.95
CA ARG A 55 -9.91 13.90 -1.31
C ARG A 55 -10.28 14.27 -2.76
N PRO A 56 -11.15 13.50 -3.44
CA PRO A 56 -11.72 12.21 -3.02
C PRO A 56 -10.65 11.13 -2.83
N ALA A 57 -10.89 10.23 -1.87
CA ALA A 57 -9.99 9.13 -1.55
C ALA A 57 -10.75 7.79 -1.59
N ALA A 58 -10.06 6.72 -1.97
CA ALA A 58 -10.62 5.37 -2.03
C ALA A 58 -9.65 4.35 -1.42
N ALA A 59 -10.17 3.42 -0.62
CA ALA A 59 -9.43 2.26 -0.15
C ALA A 59 -9.67 1.07 -1.08
N VAL A 60 -8.60 0.46 -1.59
CA VAL A 60 -8.66 -0.70 -2.49
C VAL A 60 -7.85 -1.84 -1.89
N LEU A 61 -8.53 -2.96 -1.70
CA LEU A 61 -8.08 -4.09 -0.90
C LEU A 61 -8.11 -5.36 -1.75
N PHE A 62 -7.00 -6.09 -1.84
CA PHE A 62 -6.93 -7.34 -2.60
C PHE A 62 -6.82 -8.55 -1.67
N ALA A 63 -7.64 -9.57 -1.90
CA ALA A 63 -7.68 -10.77 -1.08
C ALA A 63 -7.26 -12.02 -1.86
N ALA A 64 -6.35 -12.82 -1.31
CA ALA A 64 -5.99 -14.14 -1.83
C ALA A 64 -5.37 -15.04 -0.75
N ASP A 65 -5.57 -16.35 -0.91
CA ASP A 65 -4.95 -17.38 -0.06
C ASP A 65 -3.56 -17.82 -0.56
N HIS A 66 -2.71 -18.27 0.36
CA HIS A 66 -1.37 -18.75 0.04
C HIS A 66 -1.21 -20.23 0.40
N PRO A 67 -0.85 -21.12 -0.54
CA PRO A 67 -0.64 -22.56 -0.25
C PRO A 67 0.44 -22.85 0.80
N VAL A 68 1.37 -21.91 1.01
CA VAL A 68 2.47 -22.02 1.99
C VAL A 68 1.99 -22.23 3.43
N VAL A 69 0.74 -21.90 3.74
CA VAL A 69 0.12 -22.09 5.06
C VAL A 69 0.14 -23.54 5.52
N ARG A 70 0.19 -24.50 4.60
CA ARG A 70 0.30 -25.94 4.88
C ARG A 70 1.55 -26.32 5.70
N HIS A 71 2.57 -25.45 5.75
CA HIS A 71 3.78 -25.64 6.54
C HIS A 71 3.68 -25.10 7.97
N GLY A 72 2.50 -24.67 8.42
CA GLY A 72 2.30 -24.17 9.78
C GLY A 72 3.01 -22.84 10.06
N VAL A 73 2.99 -21.94 9.07
CA VAL A 73 3.62 -20.60 9.10
C VAL A 73 2.68 -19.48 9.57
N SER A 74 1.43 -19.81 9.90
CA SER A 74 0.41 -18.90 10.38
C SER A 74 -0.23 -19.45 11.65
N ALA A 75 -0.65 -18.56 12.56
CA ALA A 75 -1.44 -18.90 13.73
C ALA A 75 -2.91 -19.21 13.38
N TYR A 76 -3.37 -18.74 12.22
CA TYR A 76 -4.75 -18.91 11.74
C TYR A 76 -4.83 -19.87 10.55
N PRO A 77 -5.92 -20.64 10.44
CA PRO A 77 -6.16 -21.52 9.31
C PRO A 77 -6.62 -20.73 8.08
N ALA A 78 -6.57 -21.33 6.89
CA ALA A 78 -6.75 -20.63 5.61
C ALA A 78 -8.19 -20.08 5.42
N GLU A 79 -9.18 -20.72 6.04
CA GLU A 79 -10.59 -20.33 6.03
C GLU A 79 -10.82 -18.92 6.59
N VAL A 80 -9.89 -18.39 7.40
CA VAL A 80 -9.97 -17.04 7.94
C VAL A 80 -9.94 -15.98 6.84
N THR A 81 -9.29 -16.23 5.69
CA THR A 81 -9.32 -15.28 4.56
C THR A 81 -10.75 -15.08 4.06
N ALA A 82 -11.50 -16.16 3.83
CA ALA A 82 -12.89 -16.12 3.39
C ALA A 82 -13.82 -15.48 4.44
N ALA A 83 -13.61 -15.82 5.72
CA ALA A 83 -14.37 -15.21 6.81
C ALA A 83 -14.16 -13.69 6.89
N MET A 84 -12.93 -13.22 6.70
CA MET A 84 -12.60 -11.79 6.71
C MET A 84 -13.14 -11.06 5.48
N VAL A 85 -13.11 -11.67 4.29
CA VAL A 85 -13.74 -11.13 3.08
C VAL A 85 -15.23 -10.87 3.31
N ALA A 86 -15.94 -11.83 3.90
CA ALA A 86 -17.34 -11.65 4.30
C ALA A 86 -17.49 -10.59 5.41
N ASN A 87 -16.54 -10.49 6.34
CA ASN A 87 -16.56 -9.47 7.40
C ASN A 87 -16.35 -8.04 6.87
N PHE A 88 -15.52 -7.85 5.83
CA PHE A 88 -15.39 -6.56 5.16
C PHE A 88 -16.72 -6.12 4.56
N ALA A 89 -17.38 -7.03 3.85
CA ALA A 89 -18.69 -6.82 3.23
C ALA A 89 -19.77 -6.50 4.27
N ARG A 90 -19.77 -7.19 5.41
CA ARG A 90 -20.69 -6.92 6.55
C ARG A 90 -20.34 -5.65 7.33
N GLY A 91 -19.21 -5.01 7.05
CA GLY A 91 -18.82 -3.74 7.66
C GLY A 91 -18.16 -3.84 9.04
N GLY A 92 -17.80 -5.06 9.46
CA GLY A 92 -17.27 -5.36 10.81
C GLY A 92 -15.73 -5.42 10.88
N ALA A 93 -15.05 -5.47 9.75
CA ALA A 93 -13.58 -5.42 9.71
C ALA A 93 -13.03 -4.02 10.02
N ALA A 94 -11.76 -3.93 10.43
CA ALA A 94 -11.17 -2.66 10.83
C ALA A 94 -11.17 -1.64 9.68
N ALA A 95 -10.81 -2.09 8.47
CA ALA A 95 -10.88 -1.26 7.26
C ALA A 95 -12.30 -0.73 7.02
N SER A 96 -13.31 -1.56 7.18
CA SER A 96 -14.71 -1.17 6.96
C SER A 96 -15.19 -0.14 7.98
N VAL A 97 -14.81 -0.30 9.25
CA VAL A 97 -15.12 0.67 10.30
C VAL A 97 -14.46 2.01 10.02
N LEU A 98 -13.17 2.01 9.68
CA LEU A 98 -12.42 3.24 9.38
C LEU A 98 -12.92 3.92 8.10
N CYS A 99 -13.19 3.17 7.04
CA CYS A 99 -13.73 3.73 5.80
C CYS A 99 -15.08 4.41 6.03
N ARG A 100 -16.00 3.78 6.77
CA ARG A 100 -17.26 4.40 7.16
C ARG A 100 -17.06 5.66 8.01
N HIS A 101 -16.17 5.60 9.01
CA HIS A 101 -15.88 6.75 9.86
C HIS A 101 -15.30 7.94 9.08
N LEU A 102 -14.45 7.67 8.10
CA LEU A 102 -13.74 8.67 7.30
C LEU A 102 -14.50 9.08 6.03
N GLY A 103 -15.64 8.47 5.73
CA GLY A 103 -16.37 8.69 4.48
C GLY A 103 -15.57 8.31 3.24
N VAL A 104 -14.82 7.21 3.30
CA VAL A 104 -13.99 6.66 2.22
C VAL A 104 -14.69 5.46 1.61
N GLU A 105 -14.70 5.35 0.28
CA GLU A 105 -15.17 4.13 -0.39
C GLU A 105 -14.18 2.99 -0.13
N LEU A 106 -14.67 1.86 0.35
CA LEU A 106 -13.91 0.62 0.44
C LEU A 106 -14.23 -0.28 -0.76
N ARG A 107 -13.22 -0.74 -1.49
CA ARG A 107 -13.37 -1.71 -2.59
C ARG A 107 -12.52 -2.93 -2.25
N VAL A 108 -13.17 -4.06 -2.01
CA VAL A 108 -12.55 -5.35 -1.72
C VAL A 108 -12.64 -6.22 -2.97
N VAL A 109 -11.49 -6.73 -3.39
CA VAL A 109 -11.36 -7.52 -4.61
C VAL A 109 -10.73 -8.84 -4.28
N ASP A 110 -11.54 -9.88 -4.38
CA ASP A 110 -11.06 -11.25 -4.32
C ASP A 110 -10.35 -11.59 -5.63
N VAL A 111 -9.05 -11.84 -5.52
CA VAL A 111 -8.17 -12.27 -6.61
C VAL A 111 -7.60 -13.67 -6.35
N GLY A 112 -8.11 -14.40 -5.36
CA GLY A 112 -7.59 -15.73 -5.04
C GLY A 112 -8.03 -16.38 -3.74
N VAL A 113 -9.18 -16.06 -3.20
CA VAL A 113 -9.70 -16.70 -1.98
C VAL A 113 -10.17 -18.11 -2.32
N ALA A 114 -9.58 -19.10 -1.67
CA ALA A 114 -9.74 -20.53 -1.97
C ALA A 114 -11.04 -21.10 -1.38
N HIS A 115 -11.49 -20.55 -0.26
CA HIS A 115 -12.68 -21.03 0.44
C HIS A 115 -13.92 -20.23 0.04
N PRO A 116 -15.09 -20.87 -0.09
CA PRO A 116 -16.32 -20.17 -0.38
C PRO A 116 -16.70 -19.24 0.78
N TYR A 117 -17.32 -18.11 0.44
CA TYR A 117 -17.90 -17.18 1.39
C TYR A 117 -19.22 -16.64 0.84
N GLU A 118 -20.11 -16.21 1.74
CA GLU A 118 -21.36 -15.58 1.33
C GLU A 118 -21.08 -14.18 0.79
N CYS A 119 -21.40 -13.95 -0.48
CA CYS A 119 -21.54 -12.60 -1.01
C CYS A 119 -22.84 -12.00 -0.45
N VAL A 120 -22.69 -11.02 0.44
CA VAL A 120 -23.83 -10.20 0.86
C VAL A 120 -24.05 -9.16 -0.24
N ASP A 121 -25.28 -9.01 -0.73
CA ASP A 121 -25.62 -7.98 -1.71
C ASP A 121 -25.58 -6.61 -1.02
N LEU A 122 -24.55 -5.82 -1.34
CA LEU A 122 -24.16 -4.62 -0.57
C LEU A 122 -25.01 -3.38 -0.93
N ASP A 123 -25.79 -3.46 -2.01
CA ASP A 123 -26.70 -2.39 -2.44
C ASP A 123 -27.88 -2.21 -1.46
N ALA A 124 -28.17 -3.21 -0.62
CA ALA A 124 -29.32 -3.18 0.30
C ALA A 124 -29.05 -2.56 1.68
N ALA A 125 -27.79 -2.22 2.03
CA ALA A 125 -27.42 -1.94 3.44
C ALA A 125 -26.68 -0.61 3.69
N GLY A 126 -26.69 0.34 2.75
CA GLY A 126 -25.89 1.58 2.91
C GLY A 126 -24.39 1.29 3.08
N ALA A 127 -23.92 0.19 2.47
CA ALA A 127 -22.58 -0.32 2.68
C ALA A 127 -21.55 0.61 2.03
N HIS A 128 -20.63 1.14 2.83
CA HIS A 128 -19.44 1.85 2.38
C HIS A 128 -18.40 0.93 1.71
N ALA A 129 -18.77 -0.31 1.38
CA ALA A 129 -17.90 -1.33 0.83
C ALA A 129 -18.49 -1.92 -0.45
N ARG A 130 -17.66 -2.14 -1.46
CA ARG A 130 -17.97 -2.95 -2.65
C ARG A 130 -17.12 -4.21 -2.59
N LEU A 131 -17.73 -5.37 -2.79
CA LEU A 131 -17.03 -6.65 -2.90
C LEU A 131 -17.17 -7.17 -4.33
N ARG A 132 -16.04 -7.50 -4.96
CA ARG A 132 -16.01 -8.15 -6.28
C ARG A 132 -15.06 -9.33 -6.26
N ARG A 133 -15.41 -10.42 -6.95
CA ARG A 133 -14.47 -11.49 -7.28
C ARG A 133 -13.99 -11.32 -8.71
N ASP A 134 -12.69 -11.20 -8.89
CA ASP A 134 -12.06 -11.10 -10.20
C ASP A 134 -11.91 -12.49 -10.82
N PRO A 135 -12.06 -12.66 -12.15
CA PRO A 135 -11.83 -13.95 -12.80
C PRO A 135 -10.44 -14.57 -12.55
N VAL A 136 -9.43 -13.79 -12.14
CA VAL A 136 -8.11 -14.34 -11.75
C VAL A 136 -8.16 -15.10 -10.41
N ALA A 137 -9.24 -14.96 -9.64
CA ALA A 137 -9.44 -15.69 -8.39
C ALA A 137 -9.43 -17.20 -8.59
N ASP A 138 -9.92 -17.67 -9.74
CA ASP A 138 -10.01 -19.10 -10.06
C ASP A 138 -8.72 -19.66 -10.70
N ASP A 139 -7.74 -18.80 -10.99
CA ASP A 139 -6.44 -19.24 -11.52
C ASP A 139 -5.60 -19.94 -10.45
N PRO A 140 -4.75 -20.90 -10.84
CA PRO A 140 -3.90 -21.62 -9.89
C PRO A 140 -2.89 -20.69 -9.22
N ILE A 141 -2.64 -20.97 -7.94
CA ILE A 141 -1.52 -20.44 -7.16
C ILE A 141 -0.80 -21.63 -6.52
N PHE A 142 0.53 -21.57 -6.50
CA PHE A 142 1.37 -22.66 -6.01
C PHE A 142 2.14 -22.29 -4.75
N ASP A 143 2.72 -23.30 -4.11
CA ASP A 143 3.47 -23.12 -2.89
C ASP A 143 4.88 -22.59 -3.17
N LEU A 144 5.10 -21.34 -2.78
CA LEU A 144 6.37 -20.62 -2.91
C LEU A 144 7.59 -21.38 -2.39
N ARG A 145 7.40 -22.32 -1.44
CA ARG A 145 8.50 -23.11 -0.90
C ARG A 145 9.10 -24.06 -1.94
N VAL A 146 8.26 -24.64 -2.80
CA VAL A 146 8.64 -25.76 -3.68
C VAL A 146 8.69 -25.37 -5.16
N GLU A 147 7.87 -24.41 -5.59
CA GLU A 147 7.78 -23.98 -6.99
C GLU A 147 7.39 -22.50 -7.10
N ASP A 148 7.37 -21.96 -8.33
CA ASP A 148 6.99 -20.56 -8.55
C ASP A 148 5.50 -20.36 -8.25
N ALA A 149 5.20 -19.44 -7.32
CA ALA A 149 3.84 -19.21 -6.84
C ALA A 149 2.84 -18.83 -7.95
N LEU A 150 3.28 -18.04 -8.93
CA LEU A 150 2.45 -17.52 -10.03
C LEU A 150 3.04 -17.92 -11.39
N PRO A 151 2.29 -18.68 -12.21
CA PRO A 151 2.56 -18.75 -13.64
C PRO A 151 2.54 -17.35 -14.26
N GLU A 152 3.34 -17.13 -15.31
CA GLU A 152 3.43 -15.83 -15.99
C GLU A 152 2.05 -15.27 -16.37
N ALA A 153 1.18 -16.10 -16.96
CA ALA A 153 -0.17 -15.66 -17.34
C ALA A 153 -1.02 -15.19 -16.14
N VAL A 154 -0.89 -15.85 -14.98
CA VAL A 154 -1.61 -15.51 -13.74
C VAL A 154 -1.06 -14.22 -13.15
N TYR A 155 0.26 -14.07 -13.12
CA TYR A 155 0.93 -12.83 -12.71
C TYR A 155 0.46 -11.62 -13.53
N GLU A 156 0.48 -11.73 -14.85
CA GLU A 156 0.05 -10.63 -15.74
C GLU A 156 -1.44 -10.33 -15.62
N ARG A 157 -2.27 -11.34 -15.35
CA ARG A 157 -3.70 -11.14 -15.08
C ARG A 157 -3.95 -10.47 -13.73
N ALA A 158 -3.20 -10.85 -12.68
CA ALA A 158 -3.32 -10.24 -11.37
C ALA A 158 -2.89 -8.76 -11.40
N LEU A 159 -1.80 -8.42 -12.12
CA LEU A 159 -1.42 -7.03 -12.37
C LEU A 159 -2.55 -6.24 -13.06
N ARG A 160 -3.18 -6.82 -14.09
CA ARG A 160 -4.31 -6.20 -14.78
C ARG A 160 -5.54 -6.04 -13.88
N ALA A 161 -5.84 -7.02 -13.03
CA ALA A 161 -6.94 -6.92 -12.07
C ALA A 161 -6.74 -5.72 -11.13
N GLY A 162 -5.52 -5.54 -10.61
CA GLY A 162 -5.17 -4.38 -9.79
C GLY A 162 -5.31 -3.05 -10.53
N ALA A 163 -4.80 -2.95 -11.76
CA ALA A 163 -4.91 -1.75 -12.57
C ALA A 163 -6.37 -1.40 -12.93
N ALA A 164 -7.17 -2.41 -13.30
CA ALA A 164 -8.57 -2.24 -13.64
C ALA A 164 -9.39 -1.68 -12.47
N GLU A 165 -9.05 -2.03 -11.23
CA GLU A 165 -9.71 -1.45 -10.07
C GLU A 165 -9.44 0.03 -9.92
N ILE A 166 -8.21 0.47 -10.21
CA ILE A 166 -7.91 1.90 -10.21
C ILE A 166 -8.67 2.60 -11.35
N ASP A 167 -8.72 2.01 -12.54
CA ASP A 167 -9.47 2.56 -13.68
C ASP A 167 -10.96 2.74 -13.38
N ALA A 168 -11.56 1.85 -12.58
CA ALA A 168 -12.95 1.95 -12.17
C ALA A 168 -13.22 3.03 -11.09
N LEU A 169 -12.19 3.64 -10.49
CA LEU A 169 -12.36 4.77 -9.57
C LEU A 169 -12.75 6.05 -10.32
N GLY A 170 -13.49 6.92 -9.63
CA GLY A 170 -13.88 8.25 -10.14
C GLY A 170 -12.69 9.03 -10.70
N GLY A 171 -12.92 9.73 -11.83
CA GLY A 171 -11.90 10.47 -12.57
C GLY A 171 -11.16 11.54 -11.75
N ASP A 172 -11.78 11.99 -10.67
CA ASP A 172 -11.31 13.02 -9.75
C ASP A 172 -10.62 12.47 -8.49
N THR A 173 -10.56 11.14 -8.30
CA THR A 173 -9.90 10.52 -7.15
C THR A 173 -8.44 10.98 -7.04
N ARG A 174 -8.03 11.44 -5.85
CA ARG A 174 -6.70 12.04 -5.60
C ARG A 174 -5.77 11.15 -4.81
N VAL A 175 -6.32 10.33 -3.92
CA VAL A 175 -5.55 9.45 -3.04
C VAL A 175 -6.13 8.04 -3.07
N VAL A 176 -5.27 7.05 -3.22
CA VAL A 176 -5.65 5.63 -3.11
C VAL A 176 -4.91 5.01 -1.93
N LEU A 177 -5.68 4.38 -1.04
CA LEU A 177 -5.17 3.65 0.10
C LEU A 177 -5.17 2.16 -0.25
N LEU A 178 -3.99 1.56 -0.34
CA LEU A 178 -3.87 0.16 -0.73
C LEU A 178 -3.79 -0.76 0.48
N GLY A 179 -4.50 -1.88 0.42
CA GLY A 179 -4.49 -2.90 1.45
C GLY A 179 -4.57 -4.31 0.88
N GLU A 180 -4.38 -5.28 1.76
CA GLU A 180 -4.45 -6.69 1.43
C GLU A 180 -5.14 -7.50 2.52
N MET A 181 -5.52 -8.73 2.16
CA MET A 181 -5.96 -9.77 3.08
C MET A 181 -5.50 -11.13 2.56
N GLY A 182 -4.87 -11.94 3.39
CA GLY A 182 -4.48 -13.28 2.98
C GLY A 182 -3.71 -14.03 4.05
N ILE A 183 -4.22 -15.19 4.45
CA ILE A 183 -3.45 -16.04 5.35
C ILE A 183 -2.21 -16.57 4.61
N GLY A 184 -1.04 -16.33 5.20
CA GLY A 184 0.27 -16.74 4.68
C GLY A 184 1.05 -15.67 3.92
N ASN A 185 0.44 -14.55 3.56
CA ASN A 185 1.07 -13.51 2.75
C ASN A 185 2.26 -12.79 3.43
N THR A 186 2.33 -12.76 4.77
CA THR A 186 3.52 -12.26 5.49
C THR A 186 4.76 -13.12 5.22
N THR A 187 4.58 -14.41 4.93
CA THR A 187 5.67 -15.31 4.49
C THR A 187 6.14 -14.94 3.08
N ALA A 188 5.21 -14.70 2.16
CA ALA A 188 5.50 -14.22 0.81
C ALA A 188 6.23 -12.87 0.83
N ALA A 189 5.72 -11.89 1.58
CA ALA A 189 6.34 -10.57 1.75
C ALA A 189 7.75 -10.65 2.34
N ALA A 190 7.98 -11.53 3.32
CA ALA A 190 9.32 -11.77 3.87
C ALA A 190 10.28 -12.37 2.84
N ALA A 191 9.86 -13.38 2.07
CA ALA A 191 10.67 -13.96 1.00
C ALA A 191 11.00 -12.94 -0.09
N MET A 192 10.03 -12.13 -0.49
CA MET A 192 10.24 -11.02 -1.43
C MET A 192 11.25 -10.01 -0.89
N THR A 193 11.12 -9.61 0.38
CA THR A 193 12.01 -8.63 1.02
C THR A 193 13.44 -9.17 1.08
N ALA A 194 13.63 -10.43 1.47
CA ALA A 194 14.93 -11.08 1.49
C ALA A 194 15.60 -11.07 0.11
N LEU A 195 14.88 -11.46 -0.95
CA LEU A 195 15.39 -11.51 -2.32
C LEU A 195 15.70 -10.11 -2.88
N LEU A 196 14.79 -9.15 -2.72
CA LEU A 196 14.92 -7.80 -3.29
C LEU A 196 15.97 -6.93 -2.61
N LEU A 197 16.29 -7.22 -1.34
CA LEU A 197 17.25 -6.46 -0.54
C LEU A 197 18.53 -7.25 -0.24
N GLY A 198 18.62 -8.53 -0.61
CA GLY A 198 19.76 -9.38 -0.30
C GLY A 198 19.94 -9.64 1.21
N LEU A 199 18.83 -9.74 1.95
CA LEU A 199 18.84 -9.91 3.41
C LEU A 199 18.66 -11.37 3.80
N ALA A 200 19.15 -11.72 4.98
CA ALA A 200 18.95 -13.05 5.55
C ALA A 200 17.46 -13.23 5.95
N PRO A 201 16.86 -14.42 5.74
CA PRO A 201 15.49 -14.72 6.15
C PRO A 201 15.20 -14.37 7.62
N GLU A 202 16.17 -14.59 8.51
CA GLU A 202 16.08 -14.35 9.95
C GLU A 202 15.89 -12.86 10.27
N ASP A 203 16.34 -11.97 9.40
CA ASP A 203 16.28 -10.52 9.59
C ASP A 203 14.96 -9.91 9.12
N VAL A 204 14.22 -10.62 8.27
CA VAL A 204 12.98 -10.09 7.67
C VAL A 204 11.73 -10.82 8.15
N VAL A 205 11.84 -12.06 8.62
CA VAL A 205 10.70 -12.83 9.10
C VAL A 205 10.28 -12.35 10.49
N GLY A 206 9.07 -11.79 10.55
CA GLY A 206 8.39 -11.41 11.78
C GLY A 206 7.29 -12.40 12.19
N ALA A 207 6.67 -12.10 13.33
CA ALA A 207 5.60 -12.90 13.91
C ALA A 207 4.32 -12.90 13.04
N GLY A 208 4.12 -11.93 12.14
CA GLY A 208 2.90 -11.83 11.34
C GLY A 208 1.65 -11.82 12.21
N THR A 209 0.82 -12.85 12.02
CA THR A 209 -0.40 -13.13 12.80
C THR A 209 -0.17 -13.48 14.27
N GLY A 210 1.08 -13.42 14.76
CA GLY A 210 1.44 -13.67 16.16
C GLY A 210 2.16 -15.00 16.41
N VAL A 211 2.79 -15.60 15.39
CA VAL A 211 3.53 -16.85 15.54
C VAL A 211 4.78 -16.67 16.40
N ALA A 212 5.10 -17.66 17.23
CA ALA A 212 6.25 -17.69 18.12
C ALA A 212 6.85 -19.12 18.19
N GLY A 213 8.04 -19.25 18.78
CA GLY A 213 8.70 -20.55 19.00
C GLY A 213 8.88 -21.34 17.70
N ASP A 214 8.48 -22.61 17.71
CA ASP A 214 8.66 -23.52 16.58
C ASP A 214 7.95 -23.05 15.30
N ALA A 215 6.81 -22.35 15.43
CA ALA A 215 6.10 -21.82 14.26
C ALA A 215 6.88 -20.70 13.57
N LEU A 216 7.57 -19.85 14.34
CA LEU A 216 8.46 -18.84 13.78
C LEU A 216 9.69 -19.48 13.12
N SER A 217 10.27 -20.50 13.77
CA SER A 217 11.40 -21.25 13.20
C SER A 217 11.04 -21.91 11.86
N ARG A 218 9.88 -22.58 11.78
CA ARG A 218 9.36 -23.13 10.51
C ARG A 218 9.15 -22.06 9.46
N LYS A 219 8.60 -20.90 9.83
CA LYS A 219 8.41 -19.78 8.89
C LYS A 219 9.75 -19.28 8.32
N ILE A 220 10.78 -19.16 9.16
CA ILE A 220 12.14 -18.82 8.72
C ILE A 220 12.67 -19.88 7.75
N GLU A 221 12.52 -21.17 8.05
CA GLU A 221 12.95 -22.25 7.15
C GLU A 221 12.25 -22.22 5.80
N VAL A 222 10.93 -22.04 5.79
CA VAL A 222 10.14 -21.92 4.57
C VAL A 222 10.62 -20.75 3.70
N VAL A 223 10.86 -19.59 4.31
CA VAL A 223 11.40 -18.42 3.59
C VAL A 223 12.81 -18.71 3.08
N ARG A 224 13.65 -19.37 3.89
CA ARG A 224 15.00 -19.76 3.50
C ARG A 224 15.02 -20.69 2.29
N ASP A 225 14.14 -21.69 2.27
CA ASP A 225 14.00 -22.62 1.14
C ASP A 225 13.57 -21.89 -0.14
N ALA A 226 12.59 -21.00 -0.03
CA ALA A 226 12.11 -20.19 -1.15
C ALA A 226 13.22 -19.27 -1.71
N VAL A 227 13.94 -18.57 -0.83
CA VAL A 227 15.06 -17.68 -1.20
C VAL A 227 16.17 -18.47 -1.91
N ARG A 228 16.54 -19.64 -1.36
CA ARG A 228 17.55 -20.54 -1.94
C ARG A 228 17.15 -21.11 -3.29
N ARG A 229 15.86 -21.34 -3.53
CA ARG A 229 15.35 -21.85 -4.81
C ARG A 229 15.35 -20.78 -5.90
N VAL A 230 14.99 -19.54 -5.54
CA VAL A 230 14.77 -18.47 -6.53
C VAL A 230 16.07 -17.78 -6.95
N GLN A 231 16.97 -17.51 -5.99
CA GLN A 231 18.31 -16.90 -6.22
C GLN A 231 18.33 -15.75 -7.24
N SER A 232 17.31 -14.89 -7.22
CA SER A 232 17.18 -13.77 -8.14
C SER A 232 16.67 -12.54 -7.41
N ALA A 233 17.27 -11.40 -7.71
CA ALA A 233 16.80 -10.08 -7.28
C ALA A 233 15.99 -9.36 -8.37
N ASP A 234 15.75 -10.01 -9.53
CA ASP A 234 14.88 -9.45 -10.56
C ASP A 234 13.45 -9.32 -10.01
N PRO A 235 12.90 -8.10 -9.90
CA PRO A 235 11.65 -7.89 -9.18
C PRO A 235 10.45 -8.59 -9.81
N ARG A 236 10.42 -8.75 -11.14
CA ARG A 236 9.34 -9.50 -11.82
C ARG A 236 9.42 -10.98 -11.45
N ARG A 237 10.62 -11.56 -11.51
CA ARG A 237 10.84 -12.94 -11.08
C ARG A 237 10.51 -13.14 -9.61
N VAL A 238 10.87 -12.21 -8.73
CA VAL A 238 10.59 -12.32 -7.30
C VAL A 238 9.09 -12.36 -7.02
N VAL A 239 8.30 -11.43 -7.57
CA VAL A 239 6.83 -11.44 -7.35
C VAL A 239 6.22 -12.73 -7.90
N ARG A 240 6.66 -13.17 -9.09
CA ARG A 240 6.17 -14.42 -9.69
C ARG A 240 6.51 -15.66 -8.85
N ALA A 241 7.73 -15.73 -8.33
CA ALA A 241 8.22 -16.94 -7.71
C ALA A 241 7.77 -17.11 -6.26
N VAL A 242 7.66 -16.01 -5.49
CA VAL A 242 7.39 -16.05 -4.04
C VAL A 242 6.31 -15.07 -3.56
N GLY A 243 5.68 -14.32 -4.46
CA GLY A 243 4.57 -13.43 -4.12
C GLY A 243 3.23 -14.16 -4.00
N GLY A 244 2.16 -13.41 -4.23
CA GLY A 244 0.77 -13.90 -4.27
C GLY A 244 -0.06 -13.09 -5.26
N LYS A 245 -1.28 -13.56 -5.56
CA LYS A 245 -2.17 -12.89 -6.52
C LYS A 245 -2.56 -11.49 -6.05
N GLU A 246 -2.79 -11.30 -4.76
CA GLU A 246 -3.04 -10.02 -4.10
C GLU A 246 -1.83 -9.09 -4.12
N ILE A 247 -0.62 -9.61 -3.95
CA ILE A 247 0.62 -8.80 -4.05
C ILE A 247 0.84 -8.34 -5.48
N ALA A 248 0.62 -9.21 -6.47
CA ALA A 248 0.69 -8.83 -7.88
C ALA A 248 -0.40 -7.79 -8.22
N ALA A 249 -1.62 -7.96 -7.71
CA ALA A 249 -2.67 -6.95 -7.88
C ALA A 249 -2.29 -5.60 -7.23
N LEU A 250 -1.69 -5.60 -6.05
CA LEU A 250 -1.16 -4.39 -5.41
C LEU A 250 -0.12 -3.66 -6.28
N VAL A 251 0.79 -4.40 -6.94
CA VAL A 251 1.77 -3.82 -7.87
C VAL A 251 1.05 -3.13 -9.04
N GLY A 252 0.08 -3.80 -9.65
CA GLY A 252 -0.69 -3.26 -10.77
C GLY A 252 -1.53 -2.03 -10.37
N ALA A 253 -2.16 -2.08 -9.20
CA ALA A 253 -2.94 -0.98 -8.65
C ALA A 253 -2.05 0.23 -8.34
N ALA A 254 -0.94 0.04 -7.63
CA ALA A 254 0.00 1.12 -7.33
C ALA A 254 0.53 1.75 -8.61
N ALA A 255 0.94 0.93 -9.58
CA ALA A 255 1.47 1.43 -10.85
C ALA A 255 0.43 2.29 -11.57
N ARG A 256 -0.80 1.78 -11.72
CA ARG A 256 -1.87 2.50 -12.42
C ARG A 256 -2.32 3.78 -11.70
N ALA A 257 -2.36 3.78 -10.36
CA ALA A 257 -2.68 4.97 -9.58
C ALA A 257 -1.65 6.09 -9.82
N ILE A 258 -0.36 5.74 -9.84
CA ILE A 258 0.71 6.70 -10.08
C ILE A 258 0.67 7.23 -11.53
N GLU A 259 0.40 6.38 -12.53
CA GLU A 259 0.18 6.83 -13.91
C GLU A 259 -0.93 7.89 -14.01
N ARG A 260 -1.99 7.72 -13.21
CA ARG A 260 -3.13 8.65 -13.12
C ARG A 260 -2.88 9.86 -12.23
N ARG A 261 -1.64 10.09 -11.77
CA ARG A 261 -1.27 11.18 -10.84
C ARG A 261 -2.04 11.15 -9.51
N MET A 262 -2.43 9.96 -9.07
CA MET A 262 -2.97 9.74 -7.72
C MET A 262 -1.82 9.50 -6.75
N ALA A 263 -1.93 10.03 -5.53
CA ALA A 263 -1.02 9.66 -4.46
C ALA A 263 -1.40 8.28 -3.91
N VAL A 264 -0.44 7.36 -3.87
CA VAL A 264 -0.62 6.03 -3.27
C VAL A 264 -0.19 6.11 -1.82
N LEU A 265 -1.13 5.89 -0.89
CA LEU A 265 -0.84 5.75 0.52
C LEU A 265 -0.60 4.27 0.84
N VAL A 266 0.68 3.94 0.99
CA VAL A 266 1.19 2.60 1.29
C VAL A 266 0.94 2.28 2.76
N ASP A 267 0.25 1.18 3.03
CA ASP A 267 -0.09 0.70 4.37
C ASP A 267 1.14 0.08 5.09
N GLY A 268 1.09 -1.23 5.39
CA GLY A 268 2.13 -1.93 6.14
C GLY A 268 3.08 -2.77 5.28
N PHE A 269 3.57 -3.85 5.88
CA PHE A 269 4.67 -4.66 5.37
C PHE A 269 4.41 -5.27 3.99
N ILE A 270 3.23 -5.86 3.77
CA ILE A 270 2.90 -6.57 2.52
C ILE A 270 2.73 -5.57 1.37
N VAL A 271 1.99 -4.47 1.60
CA VAL A 271 1.82 -3.40 0.62
C VAL A 271 3.17 -2.73 0.30
N SER A 272 4.04 -2.58 1.30
CA SER A 272 5.41 -2.07 1.10
C SER A 272 6.30 -3.04 0.31
N ALA A 273 6.11 -4.36 0.45
CA ALA A 273 6.83 -5.34 -0.37
C ALA A 273 6.42 -5.25 -1.86
N ALA A 274 5.12 -5.07 -2.14
CA ALA A 274 4.62 -4.77 -3.48
C ALA A 274 5.20 -3.44 -4.02
N ALA A 275 5.18 -2.38 -3.21
CA ALA A 275 5.74 -1.08 -3.58
C ALA A 275 7.25 -1.17 -3.86
N LEU A 276 8.02 -1.92 -3.06
CA LEU A 276 9.44 -2.17 -3.30
C LEU A 276 9.67 -2.88 -4.63
N ALA A 277 8.91 -3.93 -4.93
CA ALA A 277 9.00 -4.62 -6.20
C ALA A 277 8.73 -3.67 -7.37
N LEU A 278 7.67 -2.86 -7.30
CA LEU A 278 7.34 -1.86 -8.31
C LEU A 278 8.47 -0.82 -8.49
N VAL A 279 9.03 -0.28 -7.41
CA VAL A 279 10.14 0.69 -7.47
C VAL A 279 11.41 0.07 -8.04
N ARG A 280 11.68 -1.21 -7.77
CA ARG A 280 12.79 -1.94 -8.40
C ARG A 280 12.56 -2.18 -9.89
N MET A 281 11.32 -2.37 -10.33
CA MET A 281 10.97 -2.45 -11.76
C MET A 281 11.07 -1.08 -12.44
N ALA A 282 10.66 -0.02 -11.73
CA ALA A 282 10.59 1.32 -12.25
C ALA A 282 10.83 2.36 -11.13
N PRO A 283 12.08 2.84 -10.97
CA PRO A 283 12.45 3.74 -9.86
C PRO A 283 11.58 5.00 -9.73
N ARG A 284 11.05 5.51 -10.86
CA ARG A 284 10.17 6.69 -10.89
C ARG A 284 8.86 6.50 -10.12
N ALA A 285 8.36 5.28 -9.98
CA ALA A 285 7.12 5.00 -9.25
C ALA A 285 7.19 5.47 -7.79
N ARG A 286 8.39 5.51 -7.19
CA ARG A 286 8.59 5.94 -5.79
C ARG A 286 8.02 7.34 -5.52
N ALA A 287 8.06 8.22 -6.52
CA ALA A 287 7.64 9.61 -6.38
C ALA A 287 6.14 9.77 -6.09
N GLY A 288 5.30 8.82 -6.52
CA GLY A 288 3.86 8.82 -6.27
C GLY A 288 3.42 8.16 -4.96
N MET A 289 4.37 7.76 -4.10
CA MET A 289 4.09 6.97 -2.90
C MET A 289 4.32 7.77 -1.61
N LEU A 290 3.35 7.69 -0.70
CA LEU A 290 3.40 8.14 0.68
C LEU A 290 3.28 6.91 1.60
N PHE A 291 3.93 6.91 2.76
CA PHE A 291 4.00 5.73 3.63
C PHE A 291 3.29 6.00 4.95
N ALA A 292 2.26 5.22 5.24
CA ALA A 292 1.34 5.48 6.33
C ALA A 292 1.98 5.29 7.70
N HIS A 293 2.70 4.18 7.92
CA HIS A 293 3.23 3.87 9.25
C HIS A 293 4.52 3.05 9.24
N ARG A 294 5.15 2.97 10.41
CA ARG A 294 6.12 1.93 10.73
C ARG A 294 5.39 0.73 11.33
N SER A 295 5.12 -0.28 10.49
CA SER A 295 4.64 -1.60 10.96
C SER A 295 5.59 -2.23 11.98
N ALA A 296 5.03 -2.97 12.93
CA ALA A 296 5.77 -3.80 13.87
C ALA A 296 6.35 -5.10 13.24
N GLU A 297 6.09 -5.36 11.95
CA GLU A 297 6.73 -6.47 11.24
C GLU A 297 8.23 -6.24 11.04
N ARG A 298 9.03 -7.26 11.35
CA ARG A 298 10.50 -7.19 11.42
C ARG A 298 11.13 -6.64 10.13
N GLY A 299 10.74 -7.18 8.98
CA GLY A 299 11.30 -6.78 7.68
C GLY A 299 10.88 -5.40 7.19
N HIS A 300 9.90 -4.75 7.80
CA HIS A 300 9.33 -3.52 7.26
C HIS A 300 10.28 -2.33 7.33
N ALA A 301 11.05 -2.21 8.42
CA ALA A 301 12.03 -1.12 8.57
C ALA A 301 13.07 -1.12 7.43
N SER A 302 13.51 -2.30 6.99
CA SER A 302 14.46 -2.46 5.88
C SER A 302 13.85 -2.00 4.54
N ILE A 303 12.56 -2.27 4.31
CA ILE A 303 11.87 -1.77 3.11
C ILE A 303 11.77 -0.24 3.14
N LEU A 304 11.35 0.34 4.27
CA LEU A 304 11.25 1.79 4.42
C LEU A 304 12.61 2.46 4.17
N ALA A 305 13.70 1.90 4.71
CA ALA A 305 15.05 2.39 4.47
C ALA A 305 15.46 2.29 2.99
N ALA A 306 15.21 1.14 2.35
CA ALA A 306 15.53 0.93 0.93
C ALA A 306 14.75 1.86 -0.01
N LEU A 307 13.56 2.30 0.40
CA LEU A 307 12.73 3.25 -0.32
C LEU A 307 12.98 4.71 0.09
N GLY A 308 13.87 4.99 1.06
CA GLY A 308 14.01 6.34 1.61
C GLY A 308 12.69 6.90 2.10
N ALA A 309 11.84 6.05 2.70
CA ALA A 309 10.50 6.39 3.13
C ALA A 309 10.48 6.89 4.58
N ARG A 310 9.80 8.01 4.80
CA ARG A 310 9.47 8.52 6.13
C ARG A 310 8.01 8.17 6.43
N PRO A 311 7.73 7.22 7.33
CA PRO A 311 6.36 6.87 7.69
C PRO A 311 5.68 8.01 8.47
N LEU A 312 4.37 8.17 8.32
CA LEU A 312 3.59 9.20 9.02
C LEU A 312 3.26 8.85 10.47
N LEU A 313 3.12 7.55 10.76
CA LEU A 313 2.71 7.03 12.07
C LEU A 313 3.71 6.00 12.59
N ASP A 314 3.86 5.93 13.92
CA ASP A 314 4.58 4.86 14.61
C ASP A 314 3.72 4.39 15.80
N LEU A 315 2.77 3.52 15.49
CA LEU A 315 1.73 3.06 16.44
C LEU A 315 1.86 1.58 16.80
N GLY A 316 2.94 0.90 16.35
CA GLY A 316 3.12 -0.54 16.56
C GLY A 316 2.06 -1.42 15.88
N MET A 317 1.35 -0.89 14.87
CA MET A 317 0.32 -1.63 14.14
C MET A 317 0.94 -2.72 13.25
N ARG A 318 0.21 -3.81 13.04
CA ARG A 318 0.59 -4.93 12.15
C ARG A 318 -0.62 -5.72 11.62
N LEU A 319 -1.78 -5.07 11.54
CA LEU A 319 -3.02 -5.71 11.11
C LEU A 319 -3.04 -5.95 9.58
N GLY A 320 -2.61 -4.97 8.80
CA GLY A 320 -2.84 -4.94 7.35
C GLY A 320 -4.17 -4.26 7.03
N GLU A 321 -4.85 -4.72 5.98
CA GLU A 321 -6.20 -4.25 5.62
C GLU A 321 -6.31 -2.77 5.23
N ALA A 322 -5.22 -2.09 4.82
CA ALA A 322 -5.18 -0.63 4.67
C ALA A 322 -5.46 0.15 5.98
N SER A 323 -5.46 -0.51 7.13
CA SER A 323 -5.86 0.10 8.40
C SER A 323 -4.94 1.25 8.83
N ALA A 324 -3.63 1.14 8.62
CA ALA A 324 -2.69 2.20 8.93
C ALA A 324 -2.77 3.33 7.88
N ALA A 325 -2.95 2.99 6.60
CA ALA A 325 -3.23 3.98 5.57
C ALA A 325 -4.47 4.81 5.92
N LEU A 326 -5.58 4.18 6.30
CA LEU A 326 -6.80 4.86 6.73
C LEU A 326 -6.56 5.71 7.98
N ALA A 327 -5.81 5.21 8.96
CA ALA A 327 -5.44 5.98 10.15
C ALA A 327 -4.55 7.20 9.84
N ALA A 328 -3.76 7.16 8.75
CA ALA A 328 -2.91 8.26 8.31
C ALA A 328 -3.63 9.29 7.43
N LEU A 329 -4.77 8.95 6.82
CA LEU A 329 -5.53 9.86 5.94
C LEU A 329 -5.90 11.20 6.61
N PRO A 330 -6.32 11.26 7.89
CA PRO A 330 -6.55 12.53 8.58
C PRO A 330 -5.34 13.46 8.61
N LEU A 331 -4.10 12.95 8.54
CA LEU A 331 -2.90 13.78 8.46
C LEU A 331 -2.77 14.45 7.08
N LEU A 332 -3.16 13.74 6.00
CA LEU A 332 -3.23 14.32 4.66
C LEU A 332 -4.36 15.36 4.60
N ASP A 333 -5.52 15.07 5.19
CA ASP A 333 -6.63 16.02 5.31
C ASP A 333 -6.19 17.29 6.05
N ALA A 334 -5.49 17.15 7.17
CA ALA A 334 -4.93 18.28 7.92
C ALA A 334 -3.89 19.07 7.12
N ALA A 335 -2.97 18.39 6.41
CA ALA A 335 -1.97 19.04 5.58
C ALA A 335 -2.61 19.91 4.48
N CYS A 336 -3.60 19.36 3.77
CA CYS A 336 -4.36 20.09 2.74
C CYS A 336 -5.17 21.25 3.34
N ALA A 337 -5.88 21.02 4.46
CA ALA A 337 -6.70 22.05 5.11
C ALA A 337 -5.85 23.21 5.65
N LEU A 338 -4.72 22.93 6.31
CA LEU A 338 -3.79 23.96 6.78
C LEU A 338 -3.19 24.73 5.61
N HIS A 339 -2.78 24.01 4.56
CA HIS A 339 -2.25 24.63 3.35
C HIS A 339 -3.27 25.59 2.72
N ALA A 340 -4.53 25.19 2.56
CA ALA A 340 -5.56 26.00 1.92
C ALA A 340 -6.12 27.11 2.83
N GLY A 341 -6.29 26.83 4.12
CA GLY A 341 -7.09 27.66 5.03
C GLY A 341 -6.32 28.60 5.96
N MET A 342 -5.02 28.38 6.18
CA MET A 342 -4.25 29.31 7.02
C MET A 342 -4.09 30.67 6.33
N ALA A 343 -4.23 31.74 7.12
CA ALA A 343 -3.91 33.09 6.70
C ALA A 343 -2.40 33.24 6.42
N THR A 344 -2.04 34.15 5.53
CA THR A 344 -0.64 34.60 5.39
C THR A 344 -0.35 35.71 6.38
N PHE A 345 0.94 35.95 6.69
CA PHE A 345 1.36 37.09 7.52
C PHE A 345 0.72 38.40 7.02
N ALA A 346 0.74 38.61 5.70
CA ALA A 346 0.13 39.76 5.04
C ALA A 346 -1.38 39.86 5.28
N SER A 347 -2.15 38.79 5.07
CA SER A 347 -3.61 38.83 5.26
C SER A 347 -4.03 38.93 6.73
N ALA A 348 -3.19 38.45 7.65
CA ALA A 348 -3.43 38.51 9.09
C ALA A 348 -2.97 39.84 9.73
N GLY A 349 -2.28 40.70 8.99
CA GLY A 349 -1.68 41.92 9.54
C GLY A 349 -0.57 41.63 10.57
N VAL A 350 0.00 40.42 10.53
CA VAL A 350 1.09 40.02 11.41
C VAL A 350 2.41 40.32 10.70
N PRO A 351 3.36 41.02 11.33
CA PRO A 351 4.68 41.24 10.73
C PRO A 351 5.36 39.91 10.44
N ASP A 352 5.80 39.71 9.20
CA ASP A 352 6.76 38.66 8.88
C ASP A 352 8.14 39.03 9.46
N ARG A 353 9.03 38.06 9.62
CA ARG A 353 10.42 38.31 10.07
C ARG A 353 11.02 39.44 9.23
N ALA A 354 11.60 40.44 9.91
CA ALA A 354 12.46 41.41 9.25
C ALA A 354 13.56 40.64 8.51
N SER A 355 13.69 40.87 7.20
CA SER A 355 14.84 40.42 6.43
C SER A 355 16.10 40.81 7.21
N PRO A 356 17.09 39.92 7.38
CA PRO A 356 18.38 40.35 7.89
C PRO A 356 18.86 41.47 6.95
N GLY A 357 19.02 42.68 7.49
CA GLY A 357 19.48 43.83 6.72
C GLY A 357 20.80 43.50 6.03
N PRO A 358 21.11 44.15 4.90
CA PRO A 358 22.35 43.87 4.18
C PRO A 358 23.53 44.08 5.13
N SER A 359 24.30 43.01 5.34
CA SER A 359 25.63 43.04 5.94
C SER A 359 26.60 43.80 5.03
#